data_AF-A0A150VDR4-F1
#
_entry.id   AF-A0A150VDR4-F1
#
_cell.length_a   1.000
_cell.length_b   1.000
_cell.length_c   1.000
_cell.angle_alpha   90.00
_cell.angle_beta   90.00
_cell.angle_gamma   90.00
#
_symmetry.space_group_name_H-M   'P 1'
#
loop_
_entity.id
_entity.type
_entity.pdbx_description
1 polymer ?
#
loop_
_entity_poly.entity_id
_entity_poly.type
_entity_poly.pdbx_seq_one_letter_code
_entity_poly.pdbx_strand_id
1 'polypeptide(L)'
;METSPRATKAIAEVAKQFNKPLMFDFQDGYGDQLEDGIELLIQSGAVGINLEDSNKATDQMYTVEEAAARVKRAVEAAAFYGIPDLVINARVDSVGRGGSVEEAVKRGQAYLAAGAANVFASHTLTSPRIGTSS
;
A
#
# COMPACT_ATOMS: atom_id res chain seq x y z
N MET A 1 4.73 9.46 -14.02
CA MET A 1 5.52 9.74 -12.79
C MET A 1 5.72 11.23 -12.46
N GLU A 2 5.35 12.20 -13.32
CA GLU A 2 5.74 13.62 -13.12
C GLU A 2 5.09 14.36 -11.93
N THR A 3 4.07 13.80 -11.26
CA THR A 3 3.32 14.50 -10.20
C THR A 3 3.63 14.05 -8.77
N SER A 4 4.29 12.92 -8.54
CA SER A 4 4.55 12.35 -7.19
C SER A 4 5.93 12.72 -6.56
N PRO A 5 7.07 12.82 -7.29
CA PRO A 5 8.40 12.90 -6.67
C PRO A 5 8.78 14.21 -5.98
N ARG A 6 8.13 15.35 -6.32
CA ARG A 6 8.57 16.66 -5.79
C ARG A 6 8.34 16.81 -4.29
N ALA A 7 7.23 16.27 -3.77
CA ALA A 7 6.96 16.27 -2.33
C ALA A 7 7.81 15.22 -1.59
N THR A 8 8.04 14.06 -2.21
CA THR A 8 8.78 12.93 -1.64
C THR A 8 10.17 13.34 -1.16
N LYS A 9 10.93 14.05 -2.00
CA LYS A 9 12.32 14.43 -1.66
C LYS A 9 12.39 15.40 -0.49
N ALA A 10 11.57 16.46 -0.49
CA ALA A 10 11.58 17.45 0.58
C ALA A 10 11.16 16.84 1.93
N ILE A 11 10.13 15.98 1.94
CA ILE A 11 9.68 15.30 3.17
C ILE A 11 10.75 14.32 3.65
N ALA A 12 11.39 13.57 2.75
CA ALA A 12 12.45 12.64 3.10
C ALA A 12 13.69 13.33 3.69
N GLU A 13 14.08 14.49 3.15
CA GLU A 13 15.18 15.31 3.69
C GLU A 13 14.90 15.72 5.15
N VAL A 14 13.66 16.16 5.44
CA VAL A 14 13.25 16.50 6.82
C VAL A 14 13.25 15.26 7.72
N ALA A 15 12.65 14.14 7.29
CA ALA A 15 12.61 12.92 8.09
C ALA A 15 14.02 12.42 8.45
N LYS A 16 14.95 12.48 7.47
CA LYS A 16 16.35 12.15 7.65
C LYS A 16 17.05 13.09 8.63
N GLN A 17 16.79 14.39 8.56
CA GLN A 17 17.34 15.38 9.49
C GLN A 17 17.01 15.05 10.95
N PHE A 18 15.83 14.51 11.22
CA PHE A 18 15.36 14.13 12.56
C PHE A 18 15.51 12.64 12.88
N ASN A 19 16.21 11.87 12.03
CA ASN A 19 16.38 10.42 12.17
C ASN A 19 15.05 9.68 12.41
N LYS A 20 14.01 10.04 11.65
CA LYS A 20 12.68 9.42 11.72
C LYS A 20 12.46 8.48 10.53
N PRO A 21 11.88 7.28 10.76
CA PRO A 21 11.47 6.42 9.67
C PRO A 21 10.34 7.10 8.88
N LEU A 22 10.41 7.01 7.55
CA LEU A 22 9.40 7.56 6.65
C LEU A 22 8.82 6.46 5.78
N MET A 23 7.49 6.44 5.69
CA MET A 23 6.72 5.60 4.79
C MET A 23 5.95 6.50 3.82
N PHE A 24 5.85 6.09 2.56
CA PHE A 24 5.08 6.81 1.55
C PHE A 24 3.78 6.09 1.20
N ASP A 25 2.74 6.88 0.92
CA ASP A 25 1.59 6.34 0.22
C ASP A 25 1.94 6.14 -1.25
N PHE A 26 2.11 4.88 -1.66
CA PHE A 26 2.49 4.52 -3.03
C PHE A 26 1.27 4.22 -3.91
N GLN A 27 0.06 4.52 -3.42
CA GLN A 27 -1.20 4.28 -4.10
C GLN A 27 -1.28 2.83 -4.58
N ASP A 28 -1.72 2.58 -5.82
CA ASP A 28 -1.80 1.26 -6.42
C ASP A 28 -0.47 0.74 -6.95
N GLY A 29 0.63 1.48 -6.76
CA GLY A 29 1.95 1.15 -7.30
C GLY A 29 2.09 1.42 -8.80
N TYR A 30 1.23 2.25 -9.39
CA TYR A 30 1.34 2.76 -10.76
C TYR A 30 1.48 1.68 -11.85
N GLY A 31 0.71 0.59 -11.72
CA GLY A 31 0.64 -0.47 -12.73
C GLY A 31 1.97 -1.21 -12.92
N ASP A 32 2.51 -1.17 -14.14
CA ASP A 32 3.75 -1.84 -14.52
C ASP A 32 5.02 -1.10 -14.10
N GLN A 33 4.90 0.13 -13.59
CA GLN A 33 6.03 0.94 -13.07
C GLN A 33 6.31 0.65 -11.59
N LEU A 34 5.83 -0.49 -11.08
CA LEU A 34 5.88 -0.83 -9.66
C LEU A 34 7.32 -0.85 -9.15
N GLU A 35 8.20 -1.61 -9.81
CA GLU A 35 9.60 -1.77 -9.44
C GLU A 35 10.40 -0.46 -9.56
N ASP A 36 10.21 0.28 -10.66
CA ASP A 36 10.82 1.59 -10.86
C ASP A 36 10.44 2.58 -9.75
N GLY A 37 9.18 2.53 -9.29
CA GLY A 37 8.73 3.37 -8.19
C GLY A 37 9.27 2.92 -6.83
N ILE A 38 9.40 1.62 -6.59
CA ILE A 38 10.09 1.09 -5.40
C ILE A 38 11.54 1.58 -5.35
N GLU A 39 12.26 1.50 -6.48
CA GLU A 39 13.62 2.00 -6.59
C GLU A 39 13.71 3.48 -6.18
N LEU A 40 12.87 4.32 -6.78
CA LEU A 40 12.87 5.75 -6.51
C LEU A 40 12.52 6.08 -5.05
N LEU A 41 11.57 5.35 -4.45
CA LEU A 41 11.21 5.53 -3.05
C LEU A 41 12.36 5.11 -2.11
N ILE A 42 13.02 3.99 -2.38
CA ILE A 42 14.20 3.56 -1.63
C ILE A 42 15.33 4.59 -1.76
N GLN A 43 15.61 5.07 -2.97
CA GLN A 43 16.62 6.11 -3.21
C GLN A 43 16.30 7.42 -2.48
N SER A 44 15.01 7.71 -2.23
CA SER A 44 14.59 8.85 -1.42
C SER A 44 14.80 8.66 0.08
N GLY A 45 15.04 7.42 0.55
CA GLY A 45 15.20 7.08 1.96
C GLY A 45 13.92 6.55 2.63
N ALA A 46 12.95 6.09 1.84
CA ALA A 46 11.77 5.42 2.36
C ALA A 46 12.15 4.10 3.05
N VAL A 47 11.51 3.81 4.17
CA VAL A 47 11.62 2.51 4.87
C VAL A 47 10.32 1.73 4.86
N GLY A 48 9.29 2.25 4.18
CA GLY A 48 8.07 1.53 3.93
C GLY A 48 7.14 2.22 2.93
N ILE A 49 6.12 1.49 2.50
CA ILE A 49 5.07 1.99 1.61
C ILE A 49 3.68 1.49 2.00
N ASN A 50 2.64 2.26 1.67
CA ASN A 50 1.29 1.72 1.50
C ASN A 50 1.11 1.30 0.04
N LEU A 51 0.60 0.08 -0.20
CA LEU A 51 0.27 -0.42 -1.54
C LEU A 51 -1.19 -0.87 -1.58
N GLU A 52 -1.99 -0.20 -2.41
CA GLU A 52 -3.43 -0.40 -2.58
C GLU A 52 -3.76 -1.51 -3.57
N ASP A 53 -4.86 -2.23 -3.32
CA ASP A 53 -5.38 -3.26 -4.22
C ASP A 53 -6.50 -2.76 -5.17
N SER A 54 -6.69 -1.44 -5.26
CA SER A 54 -7.52 -0.78 -6.27
C SER A 54 -6.67 -0.25 -7.43
N ASN A 55 -6.92 -0.67 -8.67
CA ASN A 55 -6.32 -0.06 -9.86
C ASN A 55 -6.89 1.35 -10.07
N LYS A 56 -6.02 2.37 -10.02
CA LYS A 56 -6.44 3.78 -10.15
C LYS A 56 -6.76 4.17 -11.59
N ALA A 57 -6.17 3.51 -12.58
CA ALA A 57 -6.40 3.81 -13.99
C ALA A 57 -7.77 3.31 -14.47
N THR A 58 -8.22 2.15 -13.95
CA THR A 58 -9.50 1.55 -14.35
C THR A 58 -10.63 1.75 -13.33
N ASP A 59 -10.30 2.26 -12.14
CA ASP A 59 -11.18 2.33 -10.96
C ASP A 59 -11.83 0.98 -10.62
N GLN A 60 -11.06 -0.11 -10.79
CA GLN A 60 -11.49 -1.47 -10.45
C GLN A 60 -10.57 -2.06 -9.39
N MET A 61 -11.08 -3.01 -8.61
CA MET A 61 -10.23 -3.80 -7.71
C MET A 61 -9.41 -4.78 -8.53
N TYR A 62 -8.13 -4.95 -8.17
CA TYR A 62 -7.40 -6.14 -8.58
C TYR A 62 -8.06 -7.39 -7.98
N THR A 63 -7.95 -8.51 -8.70
CA THR A 63 -8.23 -9.81 -8.08
C THR A 63 -7.31 -10.03 -6.88
N VAL A 64 -7.69 -10.92 -5.96
CA VAL A 64 -6.88 -11.20 -4.76
C VAL A 64 -5.50 -11.72 -5.18
N GLU A 65 -5.47 -12.55 -6.21
CA GLU A 65 -4.27 -13.17 -6.76
C GLU A 65 -3.34 -12.14 -7.41
N GLU A 66 -3.89 -11.22 -8.21
CA GLU A 66 -3.11 -10.13 -8.82
C GLU A 66 -2.55 -9.19 -7.75
N ALA A 67 -3.35 -8.77 -6.78
CA ALA A 67 -2.90 -7.90 -5.70
C ALA A 67 -1.81 -8.56 -4.85
N ALA A 68 -1.97 -9.85 -4.50
CA ALA A 68 -0.95 -10.61 -3.79
C ALA A 68 0.34 -10.75 -4.62
N ALA A 69 0.24 -10.97 -5.93
CA ALA A 69 1.41 -11.01 -6.82
C ALA A 69 2.12 -9.65 -6.87
N ARG A 70 1.39 -8.54 -6.87
CA ARG A 70 1.96 -7.19 -6.79
C ARG A 70 2.68 -6.93 -5.47
N VAL A 71 2.11 -7.35 -4.34
CA VAL A 71 2.78 -7.30 -3.03
C VAL A 71 4.11 -8.06 -3.08
N LYS A 72 4.09 -9.30 -3.59
CA LYS A 72 5.30 -10.11 -3.72
C LYS A 72 6.36 -9.45 -4.61
N ARG A 73 5.97 -8.91 -5.77
CA ARG A 73 6.88 -8.15 -6.65
C ARG A 73 7.52 -6.97 -5.93
N ALA A 74 6.76 -6.24 -5.12
CA ALA A 74 7.29 -5.12 -4.34
C ALA A 74 8.28 -5.57 -3.26
N VAL A 75 8.04 -6.70 -2.58
CA VAL A 75 9.00 -7.32 -1.63
C VAL A 75 10.30 -7.70 -2.35
N GLU A 76 10.18 -8.38 -3.49
CA GLU A 76 11.33 -8.83 -4.29
C GLU A 76 12.14 -7.65 -4.83
N ALA A 77 11.47 -6.61 -5.31
CA ALA A 77 12.12 -5.37 -5.74
C ALA A 77 12.85 -4.68 -4.59
N ALA A 78 12.24 -4.59 -3.41
CA ALA A 78 12.87 -3.98 -2.25
C ALA A 78 14.16 -4.72 -1.83
N ALA A 79 14.12 -6.06 -1.82
CA ALA A 79 15.29 -6.89 -1.58
C ALA A 79 16.37 -6.69 -2.67
N PHE A 80 15.97 -6.63 -3.95
CA PHE A 80 16.88 -6.38 -5.07
C PHE A 80 17.59 -5.03 -4.95
N TYR A 81 16.88 -3.97 -4.55
CA TYR A 81 17.43 -2.63 -4.34
C TYR A 81 18.10 -2.42 -2.97
N GLY A 82 18.27 -3.50 -2.18
CA GLY A 82 19.10 -3.51 -0.98
C GLY A 82 18.39 -3.20 0.33
N ILE A 83 17.05 -3.08 0.34
CA ILE A 83 16.24 -2.90 1.56
C ILE A 83 15.24 -4.08 1.68
N PRO A 84 15.70 -5.30 2.03
CA PRO A 84 14.82 -6.47 2.13
C PRO A 84 13.75 -6.34 3.21
N ASP A 85 13.96 -5.46 4.19
CA ASP A 85 13.05 -5.20 5.30
C ASP A 85 12.14 -3.98 5.03
N LEU A 86 11.99 -3.56 3.76
CA LEU A 86 11.06 -2.48 3.41
C LEU A 86 9.65 -2.85 3.88
N VAL A 87 9.07 -2.03 4.74
CA VAL A 87 7.75 -2.31 5.32
C VAL A 87 6.69 -2.08 4.26
N ILE A 88 6.10 -3.15 3.73
CA ILE A 88 4.92 -3.06 2.86
C ILE A 88 3.67 -3.18 3.73
N ASN A 89 2.94 -2.08 3.84
CA ASN A 89 1.60 -2.03 4.43
C ASN A 89 0.57 -2.21 3.30
N ALA A 90 0.12 -3.45 3.12
CA ALA A 90 -0.84 -3.78 2.08
C ALA A 90 -2.23 -3.23 2.43
N ARG A 91 -2.71 -2.25 1.66
CA ARG A 91 -3.99 -1.60 1.87
C ARG A 91 -5.08 -2.34 1.10
N VAL A 92 -6.14 -2.71 1.81
CA VAL A 92 -7.31 -3.40 1.27
C VAL A 92 -8.46 -2.40 1.17
N ASP A 93 -8.93 -2.14 -0.04
CA ASP A 93 -9.99 -1.16 -0.29
C ASP A 93 -11.40 -1.76 -0.40
N SER A 94 -11.53 -3.09 -0.32
CA SER A 94 -12.80 -3.79 -0.58
C SER A 94 -13.96 -3.29 0.28
N VAL A 95 -13.74 -3.01 1.58
CA VAL A 95 -14.78 -2.49 2.49
C VAL A 95 -15.30 -1.13 2.02
N GLY A 96 -14.41 -0.21 1.66
CA GLY A 96 -14.77 1.10 1.11
C GLY A 96 -15.54 1.04 -0.20
N ARG A 97 -15.42 -0.07 -0.92
CA ARG A 97 -16.12 -0.34 -2.19
C ARG A 97 -17.35 -1.23 -2.02
N GLY A 98 -17.88 -1.38 -0.80
CA GLY A 98 -19.09 -2.15 -0.52
C GLY A 98 -18.88 -3.65 -0.35
N GLY A 99 -17.62 -4.11 -0.30
CA GLY A 99 -17.27 -5.48 0.05
C GLY A 99 -17.42 -5.77 1.55
N SER A 100 -17.41 -7.06 1.91
CA SER A 100 -17.56 -7.49 3.30
C SER A 100 -16.22 -7.49 4.06
N VAL A 101 -16.31 -7.59 5.39
CA VAL A 101 -15.12 -7.76 6.25
C VAL A 101 -14.41 -9.07 5.92
N GLU A 102 -15.16 -10.13 5.65
CA GLU A 102 -14.61 -11.45 5.32
C GLU A 102 -13.77 -11.40 4.04
N GLU A 103 -14.22 -10.66 3.02
CA GLU A 103 -13.44 -10.44 1.80
C GLU A 103 -12.16 -9.65 2.11
N ALA A 104 -12.24 -8.64 2.97
CA ALA A 104 -11.05 -7.90 3.39
C ALA A 104 -10.05 -8.76 4.17
N VAL A 105 -10.53 -9.64 5.05
CA VAL A 105 -9.71 -10.61 5.79
C VAL A 105 -9.05 -11.59 4.83
N LYS A 106 -9.80 -12.15 3.86
CA LYS A 106 -9.27 -13.06 2.84
C LYS A 106 -8.13 -12.41 2.04
N ARG A 107 -8.33 -11.18 1.58
CA ARG A 107 -7.31 -10.37 0.91
C ARG A 107 -6.08 -10.15 1.79
N GLY A 108 -6.30 -9.71 3.03
CA GLY A 108 -5.24 -9.48 3.99
C GLY A 108 -4.37 -10.72 4.23
N GLN A 109 -4.99 -11.89 4.42
CA GLN A 109 -4.26 -13.15 4.59
C GLN A 109 -3.39 -13.49 3.37
N ALA A 110 -3.92 -13.30 2.15
CA ALA A 110 -3.15 -13.51 0.93
C ALA A 110 -1.96 -12.54 0.83
N TYR A 111 -2.13 -11.28 1.25
CA TYR A 111 -1.07 -10.27 1.17
C TYR A 111 0.03 -10.51 2.21
N LEU A 112 -0.35 -10.94 3.42
CA LEU A 112 0.61 -11.40 4.44
C LEU A 112 1.41 -12.62 3.94
N ALA A 113 0.73 -13.59 3.31
CA ALA A 113 1.40 -14.76 2.72
C ALA A 113 2.33 -14.38 1.55
N ALA A 114 2.05 -13.28 0.85
CA ALA A 114 2.90 -12.72 -0.20
C ALA A 114 4.10 -11.90 0.33
N GLY A 115 4.19 -11.69 1.65
CA GLY A 115 5.30 -11.00 2.31
C GLY A 115 5.03 -9.57 2.75
N ALA A 116 3.77 -9.09 2.72
CA ALA A 116 3.42 -7.83 3.37
C ALA A 116 3.72 -7.91 4.88
N ALA A 117 4.25 -6.82 5.43
CA ALA A 117 4.54 -6.72 6.86
C ALA A 117 3.28 -6.42 7.68
N ASN A 118 2.32 -5.71 7.09
CA ASN A 118 1.05 -5.36 7.72
C ASN A 118 -0.08 -5.30 6.67
N VAL A 119 -1.32 -5.38 7.14
CA VAL A 119 -2.52 -5.14 6.33
C VAL A 119 -3.33 -4.00 6.95
N PHE A 120 -3.81 -3.10 6.09
CA PHE A 120 -4.70 -2.00 6.47
C PHE A 120 -5.99 -2.06 5.66
N ALA A 121 -7.10 -2.43 6.29
CA ALA A 121 -8.42 -2.31 5.67
C ALA A 121 -8.88 -0.85 5.70
N SER A 122 -9.04 -0.25 4.53
CA SER A 122 -9.46 1.14 4.42
C SER A 122 -10.97 1.26 4.59
N HIS A 123 -11.40 2.36 5.24
CA HIS A 123 -12.78 2.70 5.60
C HIS A 123 -13.30 2.02 6.88
N THR A 124 -14.07 2.78 7.65
CA THR A 124 -14.71 2.28 8.86
C THR A 124 -15.92 1.43 8.50
N LEU A 125 -16.10 0.33 9.22
CA LEU A 125 -17.40 -0.31 9.27
C LEU A 125 -18.36 0.72 9.86
N THR A 126 -19.35 1.14 9.09
CA THR A 126 -20.49 1.80 9.71
C THR A 126 -21.09 0.78 10.67
N SER A 127 -20.97 0.99 11.98
CA SER A 127 -21.88 0.35 12.93
C SER A 127 -23.30 0.55 12.39
N PRO A 128 -24.21 -0.43 12.54
CA PRO A 128 -25.62 -0.16 12.29
C PRO A 128 -25.93 1.12 13.08
N ARG A 129 -26.43 2.16 12.42
CA ARG A 129 -26.98 3.28 13.16
C ARG A 129 -28.01 2.64 14.07
N ILE A 130 -27.76 2.63 15.38
CA ILE A 130 -28.79 2.42 16.37
C ILE A 130 -29.80 3.52 16.07
N GLY A 131 -30.83 3.17 15.31
CA GLY A 131 -31.93 4.06 15.03
C GLY A 131 -32.49 4.42 16.39
N THR A 132 -32.30 5.68 16.79
CA THR A 132 -33.15 6.24 17.83
C THR A 132 -34.54 6.25 17.21
N SER A 133 -35.34 5.26 17.55
CA SER A 133 -36.78 5.30 17.36
C SER A 133 -37.29 6.51 18.14
N SER A 134 -37.45 7.63 17.42
CA SER A 134 -38.30 8.75 17.82
C SER A 134 -39.73 8.45 17.41
#